data_AF-A0A524CLG0-F1
#
_entry.id   AF-A0A524CLG0-F1
#
_cell.length_a   1.000
_cell.length_b   1.000
_cell.length_c   1.000
_cell.angle_alpha   90.00
_cell.angle_beta   90.00
_cell.angle_gamma   90.00
#
_symmetry.space_group_name_H-M   'P 1'
#
loop_
_entity.id
_entity.type
_entity.pdbx_description
1 polymer ?
#
loop_
_entity_poly.entity_id
_entity_poly.type
_entity_poly.pdbx_seq_one_letter_code
_entity_poly.pdbx_strand_id
1 'polypeptide(L)'
;ETYKYKNYRGGPFVPYIISMTTHTIDGRISIATPDGRKAATPYAASCNPYNVEENGITSVLTSISSLDYQHVMGCAVNVKFHPTMLGRRKENRKKWVALIRSYFELGGAQIQPTVVSGEQLRDAQIHPENYEGLIVKVGGYSAYFTELGIEIQKEVIARTEHA
;
A
#
# COMPACT_ATOMS: atom_id res chain seq x y z
N GLU A 1 10.04 -21.02 8.48
CA GLU A 1 11.44 -21.12 8.02
C GLU A 1 12.42 -20.30 8.84
N THR A 2 12.20 -18.99 9.00
CA THR A 2 13.16 -18.07 9.64
C THR A 2 13.54 -18.44 11.08
N TYR A 3 12.63 -19.02 11.87
CA TYR A 3 12.88 -19.39 13.28
C TYR A 3 13.96 -20.46 13.48
N LYS A 4 14.44 -21.13 12.42
CA LYS A 4 15.60 -22.02 12.49
C LYS A 4 16.91 -21.25 12.77
N TYR A 5 16.92 -19.94 12.55
CA TYR A 5 18.10 -19.09 12.65
C TYR A 5 18.02 -18.12 13.84
N LYS A 6 19.19 -17.79 14.40
CA LYS A 6 19.35 -16.81 15.50
C LYS A 6 20.39 -15.77 15.12
N ASN A 7 20.14 -14.51 15.50
CA ASN A 7 21.07 -13.42 15.25
C ASN A 7 22.27 -13.48 16.22
N TYR A 8 23.26 -12.61 16.02
CA TYR A 8 24.47 -12.59 16.85
C TYR A 8 24.21 -12.29 18.34
N ARG A 9 23.02 -11.76 18.69
CA ARG A 9 22.58 -11.50 20.07
C ARG A 9 21.70 -12.64 20.63
N GLY A 10 21.54 -13.74 19.91
CA GLY A 10 20.73 -14.90 20.31
C GLY A 10 19.22 -14.77 20.09
N GLY A 11 18.74 -13.65 19.53
CA GLY A 11 17.33 -13.45 19.20
C GLY A 11 16.91 -14.18 17.92
N PRO A 12 15.63 -14.57 17.77
CA PRO A 12 15.14 -15.27 16.57
C PRO A 12 15.08 -14.34 15.35
N PHE A 13 15.23 -14.90 14.16
CA PHE A 13 14.90 -14.19 12.93
C PHE A 13 13.38 -14.18 12.72
N VAL A 14 12.82 -12.97 12.61
CA VAL A 14 11.38 -12.72 12.45
C VAL A 14 11.09 -12.10 11.08
N PRO A 15 10.05 -12.52 10.37
CA PRO A 15 9.69 -11.95 9.08
C PRO A 15 8.96 -10.61 9.23
N TYR A 16 9.23 -9.73 8.27
CA TYR A 16 8.50 -8.49 8.02
C TYR A 16 8.04 -8.50 6.56
N ILE A 17 6.83 -8.01 6.29
CA ILE A 17 6.29 -7.88 4.94
C ILE A 17 6.18 -6.40 4.59
N ILE A 18 7.33 -5.80 4.31
CA ILE A 18 7.47 -4.37 4.01
C ILE A 18 8.48 -4.21 2.89
N SER A 19 8.09 -3.47 1.86
CA SER A 19 8.93 -3.26 0.68
C SER A 19 9.64 -1.90 0.64
N MET A 20 9.24 -0.91 1.45
CA MET A 20 9.74 0.47 1.32
C MET A 20 9.63 0.94 -0.14
N THR A 21 10.76 1.13 -0.83
CA THR A 21 10.85 1.38 -2.27
C THR A 21 11.45 0.20 -3.06
N THR A 22 11.91 -0.86 -2.39
CA THR A 22 12.66 -1.97 -3.03
C THR A 22 11.82 -2.76 -4.02
N HIS A 23 10.49 -2.83 -3.84
CA HIS A 23 9.60 -3.48 -4.82
C HIS A 23 9.72 -2.88 -6.24
N THR A 24 10.10 -1.60 -6.36
CA THR A 24 10.38 -0.97 -7.66
C THR A 24 11.74 -1.39 -8.22
N ILE A 25 12.79 -1.40 -7.38
CA ILE A 25 14.16 -1.79 -7.76
C ILE A 25 14.21 -3.27 -8.14
N ASP A 26 13.68 -4.13 -7.28
CA ASP A 26 13.62 -5.58 -7.48
C ASP A 26 12.78 -5.92 -8.71
N GLY A 27 11.66 -5.22 -8.90
CA GLY A 27 10.81 -5.36 -10.07
C GLY A 27 11.53 -5.01 -11.37
N ARG A 28 12.32 -3.92 -11.37
CA ARG A 28 13.11 -3.43 -12.51
C ARG A 28 14.13 -4.46 -13.01
N ILE A 29 14.78 -5.17 -12.09
CA ILE A 29 15.80 -6.19 -12.45
C ILE A 29 15.20 -7.59 -12.66
N SER A 30 13.89 -7.74 -12.53
CA SER A 30 13.20 -9.03 -12.64
C SER A 30 12.55 -9.25 -14.00
N ILE A 31 12.50 -10.50 -14.44
CA ILE A 31 11.75 -10.94 -15.63
C ILE A 31 10.23 -10.91 -15.39
N ALA A 32 9.43 -11.19 -16.41
CA ALA A 32 7.98 -11.33 -16.25
C ALA A 32 7.63 -12.52 -15.35
N THR A 33 6.50 -12.44 -14.62
CA THR A 33 6.04 -13.50 -13.71
C THR A 33 4.69 -14.09 -14.12
N PRO A 34 4.35 -15.34 -13.71
CA PRO A 34 3.14 -16.04 -14.16
C PRO A 34 1.81 -15.39 -13.77
N ASP A 35 1.83 -14.45 -12.82
CA ASP A 35 0.69 -13.60 -12.45
C ASP A 35 0.35 -12.53 -13.50
N GLY A 36 1.09 -12.48 -14.61
CA GLY A 36 0.87 -11.53 -15.70
C GLY A 36 1.66 -10.22 -15.55
N ARG A 37 2.42 -10.06 -14.46
CA ARG A 37 3.32 -8.91 -14.31
C ARG A 37 4.41 -8.97 -15.40
N LYS A 38 4.58 -7.86 -16.13
CA LYS A 38 5.56 -7.73 -17.21
C LYS A 38 6.99 -7.61 -16.65
N ALA A 39 7.99 -7.95 -17.46
CA ALA A 39 9.39 -7.75 -17.08
C ALA A 39 9.68 -6.27 -16.77
N ALA A 40 10.59 -6.04 -15.83
CA ALA A 40 11.03 -4.71 -15.41
C ALA A 40 9.93 -3.77 -14.85
N THR A 41 8.75 -4.27 -14.48
CA THR A 41 7.74 -3.48 -13.75
C THR A 41 7.83 -3.73 -12.24
N PRO A 42 7.41 -2.80 -11.36
CA PRO A 42 7.46 -3.00 -9.90
C PRO A 42 6.75 -4.27 -9.44
N TYR A 43 7.17 -4.87 -8.32
CA TYR A 43 6.38 -5.88 -7.59
C TYR A 43 5.23 -5.22 -6.80
N ALA A 44 4.37 -6.04 -6.21
CA ALA A 44 3.37 -5.57 -5.26
C ALA A 44 4.04 -4.92 -4.04
N ALA A 45 3.48 -3.80 -3.59
CA ALA A 45 4.00 -3.06 -2.47
C ALA A 45 3.59 -3.74 -1.15
N SER A 46 4.52 -4.45 -0.52
CA SER A 46 4.32 -5.02 0.83
C SER A 46 3.18 -6.07 0.85
N CYS A 47 2.13 -5.90 1.68
CA CYS A 47 1.00 -6.84 1.74
C CYS A 47 -0.11 -6.55 0.71
N ASN A 48 0.05 -5.53 -0.12
CA ASN A 48 -0.96 -5.18 -1.12
C ASN A 48 -1.09 -6.25 -2.21
N PRO A 49 -2.30 -6.46 -2.76
CA PRO A 49 -2.43 -7.05 -4.07
C PRO A 49 -1.73 -6.20 -5.14
N TYR A 50 -1.39 -6.81 -6.27
CA TYR A 50 -0.68 -6.13 -7.36
C TYR A 50 -1.58 -5.25 -8.25
N ASN A 51 -2.37 -4.35 -7.66
CA ASN A 51 -3.31 -3.49 -8.41
C ASN A 51 -4.29 -4.28 -9.31
N VAL A 52 -4.66 -5.49 -8.88
CA VAL A 52 -5.58 -6.41 -9.59
C VAL A 52 -6.97 -6.45 -8.93
N GLU A 53 -7.24 -5.52 -8.02
CA GLU A 53 -8.43 -5.56 -7.18
C GLU A 53 -9.66 -5.08 -7.95
N GLU A 54 -10.61 -5.99 -8.20
CA GLU A 54 -11.85 -5.68 -8.94
C GLU A 54 -13.10 -5.64 -8.05
N ASN A 55 -13.01 -6.15 -6.81
CA ASN A 55 -14.17 -6.38 -5.92
C ASN A 55 -14.31 -5.34 -4.80
N GLY A 56 -13.63 -4.20 -4.91
CA GLY A 56 -13.70 -3.10 -3.95
C GLY A 56 -12.97 -3.35 -2.63
N ILE A 57 -12.85 -2.29 -1.83
CA ILE A 57 -11.95 -2.24 -0.67
C ILE A 57 -12.24 -3.31 0.41
N THR A 58 -13.51 -3.65 0.64
CA THR A 58 -13.85 -4.66 1.67
C THR A 58 -13.24 -6.01 1.31
N SER A 59 -13.37 -6.45 0.05
CA SER A 59 -12.77 -7.70 -0.41
C SER A 59 -11.25 -7.67 -0.33
N VAL A 60 -10.62 -6.54 -0.69
CA VAL A 60 -9.17 -6.36 -0.53
C VAL A 60 -8.74 -6.57 0.91
N LEU A 61 -9.38 -5.87 1.85
CA LEU A 61 -9.04 -5.96 3.27
C LEU A 61 -9.32 -7.35 3.85
N THR A 62 -10.39 -8.03 3.41
CA THR A 62 -10.67 -9.42 3.81
C THR A 62 -9.61 -10.40 3.28
N SER A 63 -9.16 -10.25 2.04
CA SER A 63 -8.07 -11.07 1.50
C SER A 63 -6.77 -10.84 2.28
N ILE A 64 -6.44 -9.59 2.58
CA ILE A 64 -5.24 -9.24 3.36
C ILE A 64 -5.35 -9.75 4.80
N SER A 65 -6.53 -9.74 5.42
CA SER A 65 -6.72 -10.25 6.79
C SER A 65 -6.58 -11.76 6.91
N SER A 66 -6.66 -12.51 5.80
CA SER A 66 -6.44 -13.96 5.80
C SER A 66 -4.97 -14.39 5.94
N LEU A 67 -4.02 -13.45 5.87
CA LEU A 67 -2.62 -13.74 6.12
C LEU A 67 -2.41 -14.09 7.60
N ASP A 68 -1.55 -15.08 7.86
CA ASP A 68 -1.18 -15.44 9.22
C ASP A 68 -0.18 -14.45 9.82
N TYR A 69 -0.72 -13.44 10.50
CA TYR A 69 0.09 -12.41 11.15
C TYR A 69 0.72 -12.86 12.48
N GLN A 70 0.41 -14.05 13.02
CA GLN A 70 1.01 -14.50 14.29
C GLN A 70 2.53 -14.60 14.19
N HIS A 71 3.03 -14.89 12.99
CA HIS A 71 4.45 -15.04 12.72
C HIS A 71 5.10 -13.78 12.12
N VAL A 72 4.34 -12.74 11.81
CA VAL A 72 4.80 -11.53 11.12
C VAL A 72 4.90 -10.38 12.12
N MET A 73 6.11 -9.84 12.29
CA MET A 73 6.38 -8.75 13.25
C MET A 73 6.05 -7.35 12.71
N GLY A 74 5.70 -7.25 11.43
CA GLY A 74 5.21 -6.02 10.83
C GLY A 74 4.87 -6.18 9.37
N CYS A 75 3.83 -5.48 8.94
CA CYS A 75 3.43 -5.39 7.55
C CYS A 75 3.05 -3.96 7.18
N ALA A 76 2.96 -3.70 5.87
CA ALA A 76 2.46 -2.44 5.34
C ALA A 76 1.36 -2.71 4.33
N VAL A 77 0.22 -2.03 4.48
CA VAL A 77 -0.92 -2.09 3.55
C VAL A 77 -1.29 -0.67 3.14
N ASN A 78 -1.06 -0.33 1.88
CA ASN A 78 -1.32 1.00 1.35
C ASN A 78 -2.64 1.02 0.58
N VAL A 79 -3.58 1.87 0.95
CA VAL A 79 -4.88 1.95 0.26
C VAL A 79 -5.19 3.39 -0.12
N LYS A 80 -5.58 3.61 -1.37
CA LYS A 80 -5.90 4.94 -1.90
C LYS A 80 -7.42 5.08 -2.03
N PHE A 81 -7.96 6.14 -1.43
CA PHE A 81 -9.38 6.46 -1.48
C PHE A 81 -9.59 7.74 -2.27
N HIS A 82 -10.61 7.73 -3.12
CA HIS A 82 -11.08 8.96 -3.73
C HIS A 82 -11.66 9.90 -2.65
N PRO A 83 -11.44 11.23 -2.71
CA PRO A 83 -11.96 12.17 -1.71
C PRO A 83 -13.48 12.12 -1.48
N THR A 84 -14.26 11.64 -2.45
CA THR A 84 -15.73 11.47 -2.29
C THR A 84 -16.09 10.37 -1.29
N MET A 85 -15.27 9.33 -1.17
CA MET A 85 -15.48 8.23 -0.22
C MET A 85 -15.33 8.70 1.22
N LEU A 86 -14.34 9.55 1.47
CA LEU A 86 -14.00 10.06 2.80
C LEU A 86 -14.42 11.53 2.90
N GLY A 87 -15.71 11.73 3.14
CA GLY A 87 -16.35 13.02 2.99
C GLY A 87 -16.78 13.74 4.28
N ARG A 88 -17.24 14.97 4.07
CA ARG A 88 -17.89 15.83 5.10
C ARG A 88 -19.19 15.24 5.66
N ARG A 89 -19.77 14.23 5.01
CA ARG A 89 -21.01 13.57 5.44
C ARG A 89 -20.74 12.60 6.59
N LYS A 90 -21.61 12.66 7.61
CA LYS A 90 -21.53 11.78 8.79
C LYS A 90 -21.65 10.29 8.41
N GLU A 91 -22.43 9.97 7.39
CA GLU A 91 -22.61 8.60 6.91
C GLU A 91 -21.32 8.00 6.34
N ASN A 92 -20.62 8.74 5.48
CA ASN A 92 -19.34 8.29 4.91
C ASN A 92 -18.31 8.02 6.00
N ARG A 93 -18.22 8.89 7.02
CA ARG A 93 -17.35 8.65 8.18
C ARG A 93 -17.73 7.41 8.98
N LYS A 94 -19.02 7.11 9.12
CA LYS A 94 -19.48 5.87 9.77
C LYS A 94 -19.07 4.64 8.97
N LYS A 95 -19.25 4.64 7.65
CA LYS A 95 -18.84 3.54 6.76
C LYS A 95 -17.33 3.31 6.82
N TRP A 96 -16.55 4.40 6.83
CA TRP A 96 -15.10 4.32 7.01
C TRP A 96 -14.69 3.66 8.33
N VAL A 97 -15.25 4.14 9.45
CA VAL A 97 -14.96 3.56 10.76
C VAL A 97 -15.36 2.09 10.83
N ALA A 98 -16.50 1.72 10.24
CA ALA A 98 -16.95 0.33 10.17
C ALA A 98 -15.97 -0.53 9.37
N LEU A 99 -15.54 -0.08 8.19
CA LEU A 99 -14.56 -0.78 7.35
C LEU A 99 -13.26 -1.06 8.12
N ILE A 100 -12.70 -0.04 8.77
CA ILE A 100 -11.46 -0.16 9.53
C ILE A 100 -11.63 -1.10 10.72
N ARG A 101 -12.73 -0.98 11.48
CA ARG A 101 -13.01 -1.89 12.60
C ARG A 101 -13.13 -3.33 12.13
N SER A 102 -13.92 -3.59 11.10
CA SER A 102 -14.09 -4.93 10.56
C SER A 102 -12.76 -5.53 10.06
N TYR A 103 -11.90 -4.74 9.41
CA TYR A 103 -10.58 -5.23 9.01
C TYR A 103 -9.73 -5.69 10.19
N PHE A 104 -9.67 -4.91 11.27
CA PHE A 104 -8.92 -5.28 12.48
C PHE A 104 -9.58 -6.43 13.25
N GLU A 105 -10.92 -6.49 13.30
CA GLU A 105 -11.66 -7.61 13.90
C GLU A 105 -11.43 -8.93 13.15
N LEU A 106 -11.18 -8.87 11.84
CA LEU A 106 -10.80 -10.02 11.01
C LEU A 106 -9.31 -10.42 11.17
N GLY A 107 -8.54 -9.73 12.01
CA GLY A 107 -7.13 -10.04 12.27
C GLY A 107 -6.13 -9.28 11.37
N GLY A 108 -6.59 -8.29 10.60
CA GLY A 108 -5.70 -7.39 9.89
C GLY A 108 -4.71 -6.68 10.82
N ALA A 109 -3.45 -6.56 10.43
CA ALA A 109 -2.39 -6.06 11.32
C ALA A 109 -2.07 -4.57 11.14
N GLN A 110 -2.23 -4.00 9.94
CA GLN A 110 -1.78 -2.64 9.63
C GLN A 110 -2.53 -2.06 8.42
N ILE A 111 -2.77 -0.74 8.40
CA ILE A 111 -3.33 -0.05 7.21
C ILE A 111 -2.81 1.40 7.09
N GLN A 112 -2.56 1.85 5.86
CA GLN A 112 -2.05 3.17 5.49
C GLN A 112 -2.94 3.81 4.43
N PRO A 113 -4.01 4.51 4.84
CA PRO A 113 -4.88 5.21 3.92
C PRO A 113 -4.24 6.50 3.40
N THR A 114 -4.38 6.74 2.10
CA THR A 114 -4.19 8.05 1.46
C THR A 114 -5.51 8.47 0.83
N VAL A 115 -5.90 9.74 1.01
CA VAL A 115 -7.13 10.29 0.44
C VAL A 115 -6.76 11.32 -0.61
N VAL A 116 -6.74 10.89 -1.86
CA VAL A 116 -6.30 11.70 -3.01
C VAL A 116 -6.83 11.04 -4.29
N SER A 117 -7.27 11.84 -5.26
CA SER A 117 -7.66 11.29 -6.55
C SER A 117 -6.45 11.07 -7.47
N GLY A 118 -6.56 10.12 -8.39
CA GLY A 118 -5.57 9.92 -9.44
C GLY A 118 -5.40 11.14 -10.34
N GLU A 119 -6.46 11.95 -10.51
CA GLU A 119 -6.39 13.23 -11.19
C GLU A 119 -5.49 14.22 -10.44
N GLN A 120 -5.69 14.38 -9.13
CA GLN A 120 -4.85 15.25 -8.30
C GLN A 120 -3.38 14.82 -8.32
N LEU A 121 -3.11 13.50 -8.28
CA LEU A 121 -1.74 13.00 -8.36
C LEU A 121 -1.10 13.28 -9.72
N ARG A 122 -1.84 13.11 -10.82
CA ARG A 122 -1.34 13.43 -12.17
C ARG A 122 -1.11 14.92 -12.34
N ASP A 123 -2.01 15.76 -11.83
CA ASP A 123 -1.86 17.21 -11.86
C ASP A 123 -0.62 17.65 -11.06
N ALA A 124 -0.40 17.05 -9.88
CA ALA A 124 0.78 17.29 -9.06
C ALA A 124 2.12 16.87 -9.73
N GLN A 125 2.10 15.99 -10.74
CA GLN A 125 3.30 15.70 -11.54
C GLN A 125 3.60 16.80 -12.56
N ILE A 126 2.56 17.46 -13.08
CA ILE A 126 2.68 18.48 -14.13
C ILE A 126 2.91 19.86 -13.51
N HIS A 127 2.25 20.13 -12.38
CA HIS A 127 2.21 21.40 -11.67
C HIS A 127 2.61 21.25 -10.19
N PRO A 128 3.83 20.75 -9.88
CA PRO A 128 4.24 20.44 -8.51
C PRO A 128 4.17 21.64 -7.54
N GLU A 129 4.32 22.87 -8.05
CA GLU A 129 4.21 24.11 -7.29
C GLU A 129 2.83 24.31 -6.61
N ASN A 130 1.78 23.71 -7.17
CA ASN A 130 0.43 23.78 -6.60
C ASN A 130 0.20 22.72 -5.51
N TYR A 131 1.16 21.80 -5.33
CA TYR A 131 1.01 20.59 -4.52
C TYR A 131 2.20 20.34 -3.58
N GLU A 132 2.95 21.38 -3.19
CA GLU A 132 4.11 21.25 -2.29
C GLU A 132 3.77 20.52 -0.98
N GLY A 133 2.55 20.71 -0.47
CA GLY A 133 2.06 20.05 0.75
C GLY A 133 1.40 18.67 0.55
N LEU A 134 1.38 18.12 -0.67
CA LEU A 134 0.69 16.87 -0.95
C LEU A 134 1.46 15.68 -0.38
N ILE A 135 0.94 15.10 0.70
CA ILE A 135 1.54 13.93 1.36
C ILE A 135 0.85 12.64 0.91
N VAL A 136 1.66 11.64 0.54
CA VAL A 136 1.19 10.29 0.16
C VAL A 136 1.84 9.20 1.02
N LYS A 137 1.20 8.03 1.07
CA LYS A 137 1.77 6.81 1.65
C LYS A 137 2.49 5.98 0.57
N VAL A 138 3.77 5.68 0.79
CA VAL A 138 4.58 4.92 -0.16
C VAL A 138 4.65 3.45 0.24
N GLY A 139 5.45 3.11 1.25
CA GLY A 139 5.69 1.72 1.65
C GLY A 139 6.05 1.59 3.13
N GLY A 140 5.24 2.17 4.02
CA GLY A 140 5.52 2.24 5.46
C GLY A 140 5.83 3.64 5.99
N TYR A 141 5.86 4.65 5.13
CA TYR A 141 6.16 6.04 5.50
C TYR A 141 5.34 7.05 4.68
N SER A 142 5.28 8.27 5.19
CA SER A 142 4.72 9.44 4.48
C SER A 142 5.83 10.20 3.77
N ALA A 143 5.54 10.70 2.56
CA ALA A 143 6.44 11.57 1.82
C ALA A 143 5.66 12.65 1.08
N TYR A 144 6.31 13.78 0.80
CA TYR A 144 5.79 14.76 -0.15
C TYR A 144 5.83 14.18 -1.55
N PHE A 145 4.69 14.14 -2.22
CA PHE A 145 4.57 13.51 -3.54
C PHE A 145 5.50 14.16 -4.57
N THR A 146 5.64 15.47 -4.51
CA THR A 146 6.48 16.28 -5.40
C THR A 146 7.97 16.05 -5.19
N GLU A 147 8.39 15.52 -4.03
CA GLU A 147 9.78 15.15 -3.73
C GLU A 147 10.12 13.70 -4.13
N LEU A 148 9.12 12.91 -4.54
CA LEU A 148 9.34 11.53 -4.97
C LEU A 148 9.90 11.47 -6.40
N GLY A 149 10.78 10.50 -6.66
CA GLY A 149 11.21 10.20 -8.02
C GLY A 149 10.05 9.76 -8.91
N ILE A 150 10.14 10.08 -10.20
CA ILE A 150 9.04 9.88 -11.19
C ILE A 150 8.50 8.44 -11.25
N GLU A 151 9.34 7.45 -11.01
CA GLU A 151 8.94 6.03 -10.99
C GLU A 151 8.04 5.71 -9.79
N ILE A 152 8.38 6.21 -8.60
CA ILE A 152 7.58 6.05 -7.39
C ILE A 152 6.26 6.82 -7.53
N GLN A 153 6.31 8.03 -8.09
CA GLN A 153 5.08 8.79 -8.37
C GLN A 153 4.14 8.01 -9.30
N LYS A 154 4.67 7.43 -10.39
CA LYS A 154 3.89 6.59 -11.32
C LYS A 154 3.31 5.36 -10.63
N GLU A 155 4.06 4.71 -9.75
CA GLU A 155 3.56 3.57 -8.97
C GLU A 155 2.40 3.98 -8.05
N VAL A 156 2.54 5.07 -7.29
CA VAL A 156 1.48 5.61 -6.42
C VAL A 156 0.23 6.00 -7.23
N ILE A 157 0.41 6.58 -8.42
CA ILE A 157 -0.70 6.89 -9.35
C ILE A 157 -1.39 5.61 -9.82
N ALA A 158 -0.62 4.58 -10.19
CA ALA A 158 -1.13 3.33 -10.74
C ALA A 158 -1.88 2.47 -9.71
N ARG A 159 -1.69 2.72 -8.41
CA ARG A 159 -2.45 2.01 -7.36
C ARG A 159 -3.95 2.16 -7.55
N THR A 160 -4.67 1.06 -7.30
CA THR A 160 -6.13 1.02 -7.32
C THR A 160 -6.71 2.13 -6.45
N GLU A 161 -7.63 2.90 -7.03
CA GLU A 161 -8.38 3.93 -6.33
C GLU A 161 -9.75 3.37 -5.95
N HIS A 162 -10.08 3.39 -4.67
CA HIS A 162 -11.39 2.99 -4.18
C HIS A 162 -12.33 4.19 -4.06
N ALA A 163 -13.46 4.13 -4.77
CA ALA A 163 -14.46 5.19 -4.89
C ALA A 163 -15.88 4.71 -4.49
#